data_AF-A0A0F9V4L1-F1
#
_entry.id   AF-A0A0F9V4L1-F1
#
_cell.length_a   1.000
_cell.length_b   1.000
_cell.length_c   1.000
_cell.angle_alpha   90.00
_cell.angle_beta   90.00
_cell.angle_gamma   90.00
#
_symmetry.space_group_name_H-M   'P 1'
#
loop_
_entity.id
_entity.type
_entity.pdbx_description
1 polymer ?
#
loop_
_entity_poly.entity_id
_entity_poly.type
_entity_poly.pdbx_seq_one_letter_code
_entity_poly.pdbx_strand_id
1 'polypeptide(L)'
;MSDETVSPTKMSKNQLAVKLLSCGYSEKDLLDDEGKKLKRPELLAKLKAHQSGEQGLSELTKVVVEEDDDDDVGIKVEAKAVVQQDTKSETVVGTIQDVVVKNEVPETKLSNRDRDIFKEVVTKDVEPNEALQDAADTYNSAPPTPSDPRWTQYVLGKFDDDEMDKGNPRVEGLRRIAGELVGVIMEEGCDLIAAPSEENNFRACAKAWVVFLTENGYEKRFEALADANAANCFEDYATYLVAMADTRAKGRVYRNALGLKRVVAAEEVSKTVAATADVQPGGAIHGAQITMIRMIAERQGFSIDKVVGDLNIVCELSSDGDINLRSLTYEDALAISTKMREMKEAKEKE
;
A
#
# COMPACT_ATOMS: atom_id res chain seq x y z
N MET A 1 18.56 37.00 -2.42
CA MET A 1 19.13 36.85 -3.76
C MET A 1 18.64 35.51 -4.28
N SER A 2 17.78 35.53 -5.30
CA SER A 2 17.21 34.34 -5.93
C SER A 2 18.33 33.54 -6.60
N ASP A 3 18.64 32.36 -6.05
CA ASP A 3 19.57 31.41 -6.64
C ASP A 3 18.90 30.85 -7.91
N GLU A 4 19.18 31.48 -9.05
CA GLU A 4 18.72 30.99 -10.34
C GLU A 4 19.20 29.54 -10.49
N THR A 5 18.25 28.60 -10.56
CA THR A 5 18.56 27.18 -10.72
C THR A 5 19.09 26.93 -12.13
N VAL A 6 20.38 27.21 -12.33
CA VAL A 6 21.08 26.91 -13.58
C VAL A 6 21.02 25.40 -13.79
N SER A 7 20.53 24.96 -14.96
CA SER A 7 20.47 23.55 -15.31
C SER A 7 21.87 22.89 -15.18
N PRO A 8 21.99 21.68 -14.60
CA PRO A 8 23.27 20.99 -14.40
C PRO A 8 24.15 20.88 -15.66
N THR A 9 23.52 20.79 -16.84
CA THR A 9 24.23 20.72 -18.13
C THR A 9 24.96 22.01 -18.49
N LYS A 10 24.53 23.16 -17.95
CA LYS A 10 25.12 24.49 -18.19
C LYS A 10 26.14 24.92 -17.13
N MET A 11 26.22 24.24 -15.98
CA MET A 11 27.16 24.56 -14.89
C MET A 11 28.61 24.29 -15.29
N SER A 12 29.59 25.15 -14.98
CA SER A 12 31.03 24.92 -15.18
C SER A 12 31.58 23.75 -14.33
N LYS A 13 32.81 23.27 -14.63
CA LYS A 13 33.46 22.17 -13.86
C LYS A 13 33.54 22.50 -12.35
N ASN A 14 33.89 23.73 -12.01
CA ASN A 14 33.99 24.18 -10.62
C ASN A 14 32.61 24.28 -9.95
N GLN A 15 31.59 24.74 -10.68
CA GLN A 15 30.22 24.80 -10.15
C GLN A 15 29.66 23.41 -9.85
N LEU A 16 29.92 22.42 -10.71
CA LEU A 16 29.53 21.03 -10.46
C LEU A 16 30.23 20.46 -9.21
N ALA A 17 31.53 20.73 -9.03
CA ALA A 17 32.27 20.30 -7.85
C ALA A 17 31.72 20.93 -6.56
N VAL A 18 31.47 22.25 -6.55
CA VAL A 18 30.87 22.93 -5.38
C VAL A 18 29.48 22.39 -5.08
N LYS A 19 28.66 22.12 -6.11
CA LYS A 19 27.32 21.55 -5.92
C LYS A 19 27.39 20.15 -5.32
N LEU A 20 28.30 19.28 -5.78
CA LEU A 20 28.51 17.96 -5.19
C LEU A 20 28.99 18.03 -3.73
N LEU A 21 29.92 18.94 -3.41
CA LEU A 21 30.33 19.17 -2.01
C LEU A 21 29.14 19.62 -1.15
N SER A 22 28.26 20.49 -1.67
CA SER A 22 27.04 20.90 -0.97
C SER A 22 26.00 19.77 -0.82
N CYS A 23 26.09 18.74 -1.66
CA CYS A 23 25.28 17.51 -1.58
C CYS A 23 25.90 16.44 -0.67
N GLY A 24 27.02 16.73 0.01
CA GLY A 24 27.63 15.82 1.00
C GLY A 24 28.75 14.92 0.46
N TYR A 25 29.20 15.09 -0.78
CA TYR A 25 30.40 14.41 -1.28
C TYR A 25 31.66 15.01 -0.64
N SER A 26 32.68 14.18 -0.38
CA SER A 26 33.98 14.65 0.11
C SER A 26 34.90 15.04 -1.04
N GLU A 27 35.95 15.82 -0.78
CA GLU A 27 36.95 16.17 -1.81
C GLU A 27 37.62 14.94 -2.42
N LYS A 28 37.75 13.85 -1.65
CA LYS A 28 38.32 12.58 -2.12
C LYS A 28 37.42 11.90 -3.15
N ASP A 29 36.10 12.04 -3.03
CA ASP A 29 35.12 11.47 -3.97
C ASP A 29 35.11 12.18 -5.33
N LEU A 30 35.78 13.33 -5.42
CA LEU A 30 35.93 14.16 -6.61
C LEU A 30 37.30 13.99 -7.29
N LEU A 31 38.08 12.99 -6.85
CA LEU A 31 39.35 12.59 -7.47
C LEU A 31 39.18 11.25 -8.22
N ASP A 32 40.01 11.04 -9.23
CA ASP A 32 40.20 9.74 -9.88
C ASP A 32 41.15 8.84 -9.08
N ASP A 33 41.36 7.61 -9.56
CA ASP A 33 42.24 6.62 -8.93
C ASP A 33 43.71 7.08 -8.84
N GLU A 34 44.10 8.09 -9.62
CA GLU A 34 45.43 8.70 -9.61
C GLU A 34 45.50 9.97 -8.72
N GLY A 35 44.41 10.32 -8.04
CA GLY A 35 44.33 11.50 -7.17
C GLY A 35 44.18 12.83 -7.92
N LYS A 36 43.84 12.81 -9.22
CA LYS A 36 43.57 14.01 -10.02
C LYS A 36 42.08 14.35 -10.02
N LYS A 37 41.73 15.62 -10.19
CA LYS A 37 40.34 16.10 -10.17
C LYS A 37 39.53 15.54 -11.35
N LEU A 38 38.42 14.85 -11.04
CA LEU A 38 37.50 14.27 -12.02
C LEU A 38 37.15 15.23 -13.16
N LYS A 39 36.96 14.67 -14.36
CA LYS A 39 36.57 15.46 -15.54
C LYS A 39 35.12 15.91 -15.42
N ARG A 40 34.76 16.97 -16.16
CA ARG A 40 33.39 17.52 -16.16
C ARG A 40 32.30 16.46 -16.41
N PRO A 41 32.45 15.51 -17.36
CA PRO A 41 31.42 14.50 -17.62
C PRO A 41 31.17 13.59 -16.41
N GLU A 42 32.22 13.18 -15.70
CA GLU A 42 32.14 12.32 -14.50
C GLU A 42 31.45 13.04 -13.34
N LEU A 43 31.79 14.32 -13.11
CA LEU A 43 31.12 15.15 -12.11
C LEU A 43 29.63 15.34 -12.44
N LEU A 44 29.30 15.55 -13.71
CA LEU A 44 27.91 15.67 -14.15
C LEU A 44 27.14 14.35 -13.97
N ALA A 45 27.76 13.21 -14.26
CA ALA A 45 27.17 11.89 -14.05
C ALA A 45 26.91 11.62 -12.57
N LYS A 46 27.87 11.92 -11.69
CA LYS A 46 27.70 11.82 -10.24
C LYS A 46 26.57 12.70 -9.72
N LEU A 47 26.48 13.95 -10.19
CA LEU A 47 25.42 14.87 -9.76
C LEU A 47 24.03 14.40 -10.22
N LYS A 48 23.93 13.87 -11.45
CA LYS A 48 22.69 13.27 -11.95
C LYS A 48 22.29 12.02 -11.17
N ALA A 49 23.26 11.15 -10.85
CA ALA A 49 23.02 9.94 -10.04
C ALA A 49 22.51 10.29 -8.63
N HIS A 50 23.08 11.33 -8.02
CA HIS A 50 22.59 11.85 -6.74
C HIS A 50 21.16 12.43 -6.85
N GLN A 51 20.86 13.15 -7.94
CA GLN A 51 19.52 13.72 -8.17
C GLN A 51 18.46 12.65 -8.48
N SER A 52 18.85 11.51 -9.07
CA SER A 52 17.95 10.39 -9.37
C SER A 52 17.70 9.45 -8.19
N GLY A 53 18.28 9.73 -7.02
CA GLY A 53 17.86 9.13 -5.76
C GLY A 53 18.45 7.77 -5.40
N GLU A 54 19.35 7.16 -6.19
CA GLU A 54 20.11 5.96 -5.76
C GLU A 54 21.08 5.45 -6.84
N GLN A 55 22.30 5.12 -6.41
CA GLN A 55 22.98 3.89 -6.83
C GLN A 55 23.53 3.22 -5.58
N GLY A 56 22.64 2.66 -4.75
CA GLY A 56 23.00 1.54 -3.90
C GLY A 56 23.20 0.30 -4.77
N LEU A 57 24.25 0.27 -5.60
CA LEU A 57 24.77 -0.94 -6.28
C LEU A 57 26.03 -0.68 -7.13
N SER A 58 26.92 0.24 -6.73
CA SER A 58 28.23 0.41 -7.39
C SER A 58 29.27 -0.67 -7.05
N GLU A 59 28.86 -1.79 -6.44
CA GLU A 59 29.68 -2.99 -6.30
C GLU A 59 28.92 -4.20 -6.83
N LEU A 60 28.83 -4.36 -8.16
CA LEU A 60 28.61 -5.65 -8.85
C LEU A 60 28.58 -5.49 -10.39
N THR A 61 29.55 -4.79 -10.98
CA THR A 61 29.98 -5.06 -12.37
C THR A 61 31.28 -4.31 -12.68
N LYS A 62 32.43 -4.92 -12.37
CA LYS A 62 33.62 -4.69 -13.20
C LYS A 62 33.49 -5.64 -14.38
N VAL A 63 32.97 -5.13 -15.49
CA VAL A 63 33.15 -5.79 -16.78
C VAL A 63 34.60 -5.52 -17.18
N VAL A 64 35.46 -6.52 -16.99
CA VAL A 64 36.73 -6.58 -17.69
C VAL A 64 36.37 -7.07 -19.09
N VAL A 65 36.48 -6.19 -20.08
CA VAL A 65 36.50 -6.59 -21.49
C VAL A 65 37.94 -7.01 -21.75
N GLU A 66 38.19 -8.31 -21.76
CA GLU A 66 39.35 -8.87 -22.46
C GLU A 66 38.88 -9.17 -23.87
N GLU A 67 39.51 -8.51 -24.85
CA GLU A 67 39.41 -8.88 -26.26
C GLU A 67 40.27 -10.13 -26.43
N ASP A 68 39.65 -11.26 -26.75
CA ASP A 68 40.33 -12.40 -27.35
C ASP A 68 39.35 -13.16 -28.26
N ASP A 69 39.91 -13.60 -29.39
CA ASP A 69 39.27 -14.22 -30.54
C ASP A 69 38.73 -15.64 -30.28
N ASP A 70 37.73 -16.02 -31.09
CA ASP A 70 37.24 -17.38 -31.42
C ASP A 70 36.30 -18.15 -30.45
N ASP A 71 35.20 -18.61 -31.07
CA ASP A 71 34.39 -19.82 -30.86
C ASP A 71 33.74 -20.18 -29.49
N ASP A 72 32.41 -20.02 -29.47
CA ASP A 72 31.37 -20.90 -28.90
C ASP A 72 31.34 -21.28 -27.39
N VAL A 73 30.13 -21.59 -26.93
CA VAL A 73 29.74 -22.36 -25.72
C VAL A 73 29.38 -21.60 -24.42
N GLY A 74 28.07 -21.61 -24.12
CA GLY A 74 27.50 -22.16 -22.88
C GLY A 74 27.66 -21.38 -21.56
N ILE A 75 26.59 -20.71 -21.13
CA ILE A 75 26.47 -20.13 -19.78
C ILE A 75 26.22 -21.25 -18.76
N LYS A 76 27.22 -21.53 -17.90
CA LYS A 76 27.05 -22.23 -16.63
C LYS A 76 27.02 -21.21 -15.49
N VAL A 77 25.93 -21.20 -14.74
CA VAL A 77 25.82 -20.42 -13.49
C VAL A 77 25.92 -21.41 -12.33
N GLU A 78 27.02 -21.37 -11.57
CA GLU A 78 27.13 -22.06 -10.28
C GLU A 78 26.90 -21.04 -9.15
N ALA A 79 25.79 -21.21 -8.42
CA ALA A 79 25.51 -20.45 -7.21
C ALA A 79 26.19 -21.12 -6.02
N LYS A 80 27.15 -20.43 -5.39
CA LYS A 80 27.80 -20.88 -4.16
C LYS A 80 27.19 -20.15 -2.96
N ALA A 81 26.30 -20.82 -2.23
CA ALA A 81 25.79 -20.33 -0.95
C ALA A 81 26.88 -20.45 0.12
N VAL A 82 27.28 -19.32 0.70
CA VAL A 82 28.20 -19.30 1.86
C VAL A 82 27.36 -19.15 3.12
N VAL A 83 27.23 -20.26 3.85
CA VAL A 83 26.77 -20.33 5.23
C VAL A 83 27.90 -19.86 6.14
N GLN A 84 27.62 -18.94 7.07
CA GLN A 84 28.51 -18.62 8.19
C GLN A 84 27.90 -19.12 9.51
N GLN A 85 28.57 -20.11 10.09
CA GLN A 85 28.62 -20.52 11.51
C GLN A 85 30.10 -20.33 11.93
N ASP A 86 30.57 -20.07 13.15
CA ASP A 86 30.12 -20.17 14.55
C ASP A 86 31.03 -19.24 15.40
N THR A 87 30.73 -18.89 16.66
CA THR A 87 31.19 -19.57 17.91
C THR A 87 30.79 -18.65 19.10
N LYS A 88 30.51 -19.03 20.36
CA LYS A 88 30.51 -20.27 21.17
C LYS A 88 29.83 -19.99 22.54
N SER A 89 29.05 -20.94 23.07
CA SER A 89 29.07 -21.48 24.47
C SER A 89 27.90 -22.48 24.63
N GLU A 90 28.20 -23.78 24.52
CA GLU A 90 28.22 -24.81 25.61
C GLU A 90 26.85 -25.11 26.26
N THR A 91 26.11 -26.12 25.77
CA THR A 91 26.07 -27.56 26.14
C THR A 91 25.10 -27.89 27.28
N VAL A 92 23.95 -28.55 26.97
CA VAL A 92 23.43 -29.72 27.70
C VAL A 92 22.67 -30.62 26.71
N VAL A 93 22.99 -31.91 26.74
CA VAL A 93 22.46 -33.02 25.93
C VAL A 93 21.08 -33.47 26.43
N GLY A 94 20.15 -33.75 25.51
CA GLY A 94 18.88 -34.42 25.83
C GLY A 94 18.13 -34.88 24.58
N THR A 95 18.21 -36.18 24.29
CA THR A 95 17.46 -36.90 23.26
C THR A 95 15.96 -36.86 23.53
N ILE A 96 15.12 -36.48 22.56
CA ILE A 96 13.66 -36.70 22.61
C ILE A 96 13.17 -37.28 21.29
N GLN A 97 12.48 -38.41 21.44
CA GLN A 97 11.84 -39.23 20.42
C GLN A 97 10.57 -38.58 19.86
N ASP A 98 10.20 -39.05 18.67
CA ASP A 98 8.92 -38.85 17.99
C ASP A 98 7.71 -39.02 18.91
N VAL A 99 6.85 -37.99 18.96
CA VAL A 99 5.46 -38.13 19.42
C VAL A 99 4.54 -37.45 18.43
N VAL A 100 3.89 -38.30 17.62
CA VAL A 100 2.69 -38.00 16.84
C VAL A 100 1.53 -37.80 17.83
N VAL A 101 0.98 -36.59 17.92
CA VAL A 101 -0.30 -36.34 18.61
C VAL A 101 -1.38 -36.10 17.56
N LYS A 102 -2.24 -37.10 17.39
CA LYS A 102 -3.57 -36.96 16.78
C LYS A 102 -4.48 -36.28 17.81
N ASN A 103 -5.11 -35.17 17.44
CA ASN A 103 -6.24 -34.63 18.19
C ASN A 103 -7.51 -34.76 17.36
N GLU A 104 -8.31 -35.75 17.72
CA GLU A 104 -9.72 -35.89 17.33
C GLU A 104 -10.54 -34.89 18.16
N VAL A 105 -11.41 -34.12 17.49
CA VAL A 105 -12.39 -33.23 18.12
C VAL A 105 -13.73 -33.98 18.14
N PRO A 106 -14.39 -34.16 19.30
CA PRO A 106 -15.71 -34.79 19.34
C PRO A 106 -16.82 -33.76 19.06
N GLU A 107 -17.68 -34.08 18.11
CA GLU A 107 -18.93 -33.38 17.81
C GLU A 107 -19.95 -33.55 18.95
N THR A 108 -20.47 -32.45 19.48
CA THR A 108 -21.68 -32.45 20.31
C THR A 108 -22.85 -31.82 19.55
N LYS A 109 -23.89 -32.65 19.37
CA LYS A 109 -25.16 -32.37 18.71
C LYS A 109 -25.97 -31.33 19.48
N LEU A 110 -26.42 -30.27 18.81
CA LEU A 110 -27.49 -29.39 19.31
C LEU A 110 -28.83 -29.81 18.69
N SER A 111 -29.84 -30.03 19.54
CA SER A 111 -31.21 -30.40 19.15
C SER A 111 -32.12 -29.18 19.05
N ASN A 112 -33.02 -29.21 18.07
CA ASN A 112 -34.07 -28.23 17.78
C ASN A 112 -35.18 -28.20 18.85
N ARG A 113 -35.23 -27.12 19.63
CA ARG A 113 -36.33 -26.58 20.47
C ARG A 113 -35.73 -25.30 21.07
N ASP A 114 -36.12 -24.07 20.75
CA ASP A 114 -37.46 -23.51 20.75
C ASP A 114 -37.50 -22.27 19.82
N ARG A 115 -38.31 -22.35 18.76
CA ARG A 115 -38.83 -21.18 18.04
C ARG A 115 -40.21 -20.90 18.64
N ASP A 116 -40.32 -19.89 19.50
CA ASP A 116 -41.56 -19.10 19.78
C ASP A 116 -41.51 -18.45 21.18
N ILE A 117 -40.70 -17.39 21.39
CA ILE A 117 -40.85 -16.50 22.56
C ILE A 117 -40.50 -15.03 22.20
N PHE A 118 -40.99 -14.53 21.06
CA PHE A 118 -40.99 -13.09 20.80
C PHE A 118 -42.39 -12.63 20.42
N LYS A 119 -43.26 -12.56 21.42
CA LYS A 119 -44.41 -11.68 21.45
C LYS A 119 -44.83 -11.47 22.90
N GLU A 120 -44.85 -10.19 23.28
CA GLU A 120 -45.66 -9.60 24.36
C GLU A 120 -45.01 -9.41 25.74
N VAL A 121 -45.36 -8.26 26.34
CA VAL A 121 -45.07 -7.73 27.69
C VAL A 121 -43.78 -6.91 27.79
N VAL A 122 -43.78 -5.60 27.48
CA VAL A 122 -44.29 -4.46 28.29
C VAL A 122 -43.51 -4.25 29.60
N THR A 123 -42.69 -3.19 29.58
CA THR A 123 -42.17 -2.33 30.66
C THR A 123 -42.31 -2.84 32.10
N LYS A 124 -41.18 -3.25 32.69
CA LYS A 124 -40.94 -3.10 34.13
C LYS A 124 -39.51 -2.67 34.36
N ASP A 125 -39.36 -1.67 35.21
CA ASP A 125 -38.13 -1.08 35.70
C ASP A 125 -37.17 -2.18 36.19
N VAL A 126 -35.99 -2.24 35.58
CA VAL A 126 -34.88 -3.07 36.05
C VAL A 126 -33.76 -2.09 36.43
N GLU A 127 -33.44 -2.08 37.72
CA GLU A 127 -32.29 -1.36 38.27
C GLU A 127 -31.02 -1.73 37.50
N PRO A 128 -30.09 -0.77 37.30
CA PRO A 128 -28.90 -1.02 36.49
C PRO A 128 -28.07 -2.13 37.13
N ASN A 129 -27.96 -3.24 36.40
CA ASN A 129 -27.15 -4.38 36.74
C ASN A 129 -25.67 -3.98 36.77
N GLU A 130 -25.03 -4.07 37.94
CA GLU A 130 -23.59 -3.81 38.17
C GLU A 130 -22.68 -4.66 37.23
N ALA A 131 -23.18 -5.76 36.65
CA ALA A 131 -22.42 -6.58 35.70
C ALA A 131 -22.33 -6.00 34.26
N LEU A 132 -22.98 -4.86 33.98
CA LEU A 132 -22.78 -4.10 32.73
C LEU A 132 -21.85 -2.89 32.89
N GLN A 133 -21.37 -2.63 34.11
CA GLN A 133 -20.39 -1.57 34.40
C GLN A 133 -18.94 -2.03 34.17
N ASP A 134 -18.66 -3.33 34.30
CA ASP A 134 -17.31 -3.89 34.11
C ASP A 134 -16.80 -3.88 32.66
N ALA A 135 -17.65 -3.65 31.65
CA ALA A 135 -17.23 -3.45 30.26
C ALA A 135 -16.92 -1.98 29.91
N ALA A 136 -17.37 -1.04 30.75
CA ALA A 136 -17.10 0.38 30.60
C ALA A 136 -15.83 0.82 31.37
N ASP A 137 -15.41 0.06 32.37
CA ASP A 137 -14.29 0.41 33.26
C ASP A 137 -12.89 0.04 32.73
N THR A 138 -12.77 -0.53 31.53
CA THR A 138 -11.45 -0.74 30.87
C THR A 138 -10.98 0.45 30.02
N TYR A 139 -11.74 1.55 29.99
CA TYR A 139 -11.40 2.76 29.21
C TYR A 139 -10.49 3.76 29.94
N ASN A 140 -9.96 3.40 31.10
CA ASN A 140 -9.03 4.24 31.88
C ASN A 140 -7.55 3.90 31.66
N SER A 141 -7.20 3.25 30.53
CA SER A 141 -5.80 3.11 30.10
C SER A 141 -5.35 4.37 29.37
N ALA A 142 -4.12 4.80 29.60
CA ALA A 142 -3.48 5.90 28.85
C ALA A 142 -3.80 5.86 27.35
N PRO A 143 -3.89 7.02 26.66
CA PRO A 143 -4.22 7.06 25.24
C PRO A 143 -3.30 6.12 24.45
N PRO A 144 -3.84 5.32 23.51
CA PRO A 144 -3.02 4.39 22.74
C PRO A 144 -1.94 5.17 22.00
N THR A 145 -0.79 4.55 21.79
CA THR A 145 0.27 5.15 20.97
C THR A 145 0.01 4.82 19.49
N PRO A 146 0.59 5.55 18.52
CA PRO A 146 0.46 5.24 17.09
C PRO A 146 0.85 3.82 16.68
N SER A 147 1.63 3.12 17.51
CA SER A 147 2.01 1.73 17.30
C SER A 147 0.95 0.71 17.78
N ASP A 148 0.01 1.12 18.63
CA ASP A 148 -1.04 0.25 19.17
C ASP A 148 -2.07 -0.13 18.08
N PRO A 149 -2.48 -1.40 17.96
CA PRO A 149 -3.54 -1.81 17.04
C PRO A 149 -4.87 -1.05 17.18
N ARG A 150 -5.18 -0.53 18.39
CA ARG A 150 -6.39 0.24 18.71
C ARG A 150 -6.29 1.73 18.33
N TRP A 151 -5.12 2.18 17.87
CA TRP A 151 -4.86 3.57 17.54
C TRP A 151 -5.85 4.12 16.50
N THR A 152 -6.08 3.40 15.40
CA THR A 152 -6.99 3.86 14.35
C THR A 152 -8.40 4.11 14.90
N GLN A 153 -8.94 3.21 15.71
CA GLN A 153 -10.28 3.35 16.29
C GLN A 153 -10.35 4.52 17.28
N TYR A 154 -9.29 4.72 18.07
CA TYR A 154 -9.19 5.87 18.97
C TYR A 154 -9.20 7.19 18.21
N VAL A 155 -8.41 7.32 17.13
CA VAL A 155 -8.37 8.54 16.33
C VAL A 155 -9.71 8.77 15.62
N LEU A 156 -10.32 7.73 15.05
CA LEU A 156 -11.63 7.83 14.40
C LEU A 156 -12.75 8.24 15.37
N GLY A 157 -12.66 7.87 16.65
CA GLY A 157 -13.61 8.27 17.68
C GLY A 157 -13.55 9.75 18.09
N LYS A 158 -12.61 10.54 17.54
CA LYS A 158 -12.46 11.97 17.81
C LYS A 158 -13.08 12.88 16.76
N PHE A 159 -13.49 12.32 15.62
CA PHE A 159 -14.14 13.08 14.56
C PHE A 159 -15.57 13.40 14.95
N ASP A 160 -16.02 14.59 14.56
CA ASP A 160 -17.42 14.95 14.66
C ASP A 160 -18.21 14.33 13.49
N ASP A 161 -19.53 14.18 13.65
CA ASP A 161 -20.38 13.52 12.65
C ASP A 161 -20.35 14.25 11.29
N ASP A 162 -20.17 15.57 11.27
CA ASP A 162 -20.07 16.41 10.06
C ASP A 162 -18.69 16.35 9.39
N GLU A 163 -17.67 15.90 10.11
CA GLU A 163 -16.32 15.67 9.59
C GLU A 163 -16.16 14.27 8.97
N MET A 164 -17.21 13.46 8.98
CA MET A 164 -17.24 12.13 8.40
C MET A 164 -18.15 12.10 7.17
N ASP A 165 -17.77 11.35 6.15
CA ASP A 165 -18.62 11.03 5.00
C ASP A 165 -18.61 9.52 4.75
N LYS A 166 -19.77 8.88 4.92
CA LYS A 166 -19.97 7.43 4.72
C LYS A 166 -18.92 6.57 5.46
N GLY A 167 -18.59 6.96 6.69
CA GLY A 167 -17.61 6.28 7.54
C GLY A 167 -16.14 6.59 7.23
N ASN A 168 -15.85 7.52 6.31
CA ASN A 168 -14.49 7.99 6.03
C ASN A 168 -14.32 9.44 6.52
N PRO A 169 -13.18 9.78 7.13
CA PRO A 169 -12.93 11.14 7.56
C PRO A 169 -12.68 12.08 6.38
N ARG A 170 -13.21 13.30 6.46
CA ARG A 170 -12.94 14.40 5.53
C ARG A 170 -11.56 15.01 5.81
N VAL A 171 -10.99 15.68 4.81
CA VAL A 171 -9.69 16.36 4.96
C VAL A 171 -9.68 17.39 6.09
N GLU A 172 -10.80 18.10 6.30
CA GLU A 172 -10.93 19.11 7.34
C GLU A 172 -10.81 18.52 8.75
N GLY A 173 -11.56 17.44 9.03
CA GLY A 173 -11.43 16.72 10.30
C GLY A 173 -10.04 16.11 10.48
N LEU A 174 -9.45 15.56 9.40
CA LEU A 174 -8.10 14.99 9.44
C LEU A 174 -7.07 16.06 9.83
N ARG A 175 -7.21 17.28 9.29
CA ARG A 175 -6.36 18.42 9.64
C ARG A 175 -6.52 18.82 11.10
N ARG A 176 -7.76 18.93 11.60
CA ARG A 176 -8.05 19.28 13.00
C ARG A 176 -7.44 18.26 13.96
N ILE A 177 -7.73 16.98 13.74
CA ILE A 177 -7.27 15.89 14.60
C ILE A 177 -5.75 15.70 14.52
N ALA A 178 -5.14 15.92 13.35
CA ALA A 178 -3.68 15.95 13.26
C ALA A 178 -3.07 17.09 14.08
N GLY A 179 -3.71 18.27 14.09
CA GLY A 179 -3.34 19.38 14.96
C GLY A 179 -3.38 19.06 16.46
N GLU A 180 -4.35 18.24 16.87
CA GLU A 180 -4.52 17.80 18.26
C GLU A 180 -3.51 16.71 18.66
N LEU A 181 -3.27 15.72 17.79
CA LEU A 181 -2.52 14.51 18.14
C LEU A 181 -1.04 14.51 17.72
N VAL A 182 -0.68 15.27 16.69
CA VAL A 182 0.68 15.32 16.15
C VAL A 182 1.41 16.57 16.65
N GLY A 183 0.74 17.72 16.66
CA GLY A 183 1.27 19.01 17.11
C GLY A 183 0.68 20.19 16.35
N VAL A 184 1.17 21.40 16.62
CA VAL A 184 0.69 22.61 15.95
C VAL A 184 1.20 22.63 14.51
N ILE A 185 0.31 22.87 13.54
CA ILE A 185 0.69 23.04 12.14
C ILE A 185 1.44 24.38 12.01
N MET A 186 2.72 24.30 11.63
CA MET A 186 3.57 25.46 11.39
C MET A 186 3.44 25.94 9.94
N GLU A 187 3.40 24.98 9.03
CA GLU A 187 3.38 25.24 7.59
C GLU A 187 2.65 24.09 6.90
N GLU A 188 1.85 24.41 5.88
CA GLU A 188 1.22 23.42 5.01
C GLU A 188 1.11 23.99 3.60
N GLY A 189 1.12 23.12 2.60
CA GLY A 189 1.01 23.52 1.21
C GLY A 189 0.72 22.37 0.29
N CYS A 190 0.45 22.71 -0.97
CA CYS A 190 0.29 21.73 -2.02
C CYS A 190 0.82 22.27 -3.35
N ASP A 191 1.72 21.50 -3.95
CA ASP A 191 2.34 21.83 -5.23
C ASP A 191 1.63 21.07 -6.34
N LEU A 192 1.28 21.76 -7.42
CA LEU A 192 0.82 21.13 -8.64
C LEU A 192 2.03 20.51 -9.36
N ILE A 193 2.09 19.18 -9.41
CA ILE A 193 3.17 18.43 -10.04
C ILE A 193 2.92 18.26 -11.54
N ALA A 194 1.65 17.99 -11.91
CA ALA A 194 1.23 17.90 -13.29
C ALA A 194 -0.19 18.46 -13.44
N ALA A 195 -0.35 19.41 -14.36
CA ALA A 195 -1.68 19.87 -14.78
C ALA A 195 -2.31 18.85 -15.74
N PRO A 196 -3.64 18.74 -15.81
CA PRO A 196 -4.30 17.91 -16.81
C PRO A 196 -3.90 18.31 -18.23
N SER A 197 -3.40 17.35 -19.01
CA SER A 197 -3.04 17.52 -20.42
C SER A 197 -3.37 16.26 -21.21
N GLU A 198 -3.46 16.36 -22.53
CA GLU A 198 -3.65 15.17 -23.38
C GLU A 198 -2.52 14.15 -23.18
N GLU A 199 -1.28 14.62 -23.02
CA GLU A 199 -0.09 13.78 -22.82
C GLU A 199 -0.16 12.91 -21.55
N ASN A 200 -0.87 13.38 -20.51
CA ASN A 200 -1.02 12.64 -19.25
C ASN A 200 -2.43 12.06 -19.05
N ASN A 201 -3.20 11.92 -20.14
CA ASN A 201 -4.59 11.44 -20.12
C ASN A 201 -5.49 12.26 -19.20
N PHE A 202 -5.34 13.59 -19.26
CA PHE A 202 -6.07 14.55 -18.45
C PHE A 202 -5.99 14.26 -16.95
N ARG A 203 -4.81 13.88 -16.45
CA ARG A 203 -4.56 13.60 -15.02
C ARG A 203 -3.94 14.81 -14.36
N ALA A 204 -4.55 15.28 -13.28
CA ALA A 204 -3.89 16.19 -12.34
C ALA A 204 -3.10 15.38 -11.31
N CYS A 205 -1.88 15.80 -11.00
CA CYS A 205 -1.09 15.26 -9.90
C CYS A 205 -0.65 16.39 -8.97
N ALA A 206 -0.85 16.21 -7.67
CA ALA A 206 -0.50 17.20 -6.66
C ALA A 206 0.29 16.55 -5.52
N LYS A 207 1.23 17.31 -4.94
CA LYS A 207 2.01 16.91 -3.78
C LYS A 207 1.66 17.83 -2.62
N ALA A 208 1.01 17.28 -1.61
CA ALA A 208 0.77 17.99 -0.36
C ALA A 208 1.91 17.75 0.62
N TRP A 209 2.17 18.74 1.47
CA TRP A 209 3.13 18.64 2.54
C TRP A 209 2.66 19.45 3.75
N VAL A 210 3.09 19.02 4.93
CA VAL A 210 2.77 19.67 6.22
C VAL A 210 3.94 19.53 7.18
N VAL A 211 4.17 20.57 7.97
CA VAL A 211 5.18 20.62 9.04
C VAL A 211 4.47 20.88 10.36
N PHE A 212 4.65 19.95 11.30
CA PHE A 212 4.13 20.04 12.66
C PHE A 212 5.23 20.40 13.65
N LEU A 213 4.95 21.32 14.57
CA LEU A 213 5.72 21.50 15.80
C LEU A 213 5.12 20.63 16.90
N THR A 214 5.83 19.58 17.28
CA THR A 214 5.42 18.67 18.36
C THR A 214 5.54 19.35 19.73
N GLU A 215 4.85 18.83 20.74
CA GLU A 215 4.92 19.34 22.13
C GLU A 215 6.36 19.35 22.69
N ASN A 216 7.20 18.43 22.22
CA ASN A 216 8.60 18.32 22.60
C ASN A 216 9.51 19.34 21.87
N GLY A 217 8.94 20.22 21.04
CA GLY A 217 9.66 21.23 20.27
C GLY A 217 10.33 20.71 18.99
N TYR A 218 10.11 19.45 18.61
CA TYR A 218 10.64 18.90 17.35
C TYR A 218 9.71 19.20 16.18
N GLU A 219 10.30 19.51 15.03
CA GLU A 219 9.59 19.61 13.77
C GLU A 219 9.43 18.23 13.11
N LYS A 220 8.21 17.90 12.68
CA LYS A 220 7.92 16.69 11.89
C LYS A 220 7.30 17.09 10.57
N ARG A 221 7.93 16.67 9.47
CA ARG A 221 7.46 16.91 8.11
C ARG A 221 6.85 15.65 7.52
N PHE A 222 5.69 15.80 6.89
CA PHE A 222 5.04 14.76 6.11
C PHE A 222 4.76 15.27 4.70
N GLU A 223 4.82 14.36 3.74
CA GLU A 223 4.46 14.63 2.36
C GLU A 223 3.71 13.46 1.74
N ALA A 224 2.87 13.75 0.76
CA ALA A 224 2.10 12.75 0.05
C ALA A 224 1.74 13.25 -1.35
N LEU A 225 1.65 12.30 -2.28
CA LEU A 225 1.24 12.53 -3.65
C LEU A 225 -0.15 11.93 -3.87
N ALA A 226 -0.98 12.66 -4.61
CA ALA A 226 -2.24 12.14 -5.12
C ALA A 226 -2.51 12.62 -6.54
N ASP A 227 -3.38 11.88 -7.21
CA ASP A 227 -3.79 12.14 -8.56
C ASP A 227 -5.32 12.13 -8.71
N ALA A 228 -5.79 12.87 -9.71
CA ALA A 228 -7.19 12.96 -10.06
C ALA A 228 -7.34 12.94 -11.58
N ASN A 229 -8.25 12.09 -12.05
CA ASN A 229 -8.74 12.07 -13.42
C ASN A 229 -10.24 11.74 -13.41
N ALA A 230 -10.91 11.90 -14.55
CA ALA A 230 -12.34 11.62 -14.64
C ALA A 230 -12.70 10.16 -14.28
N ALA A 231 -11.78 9.21 -14.51
CA ALA A 231 -12.00 7.79 -14.23
C ALA A 231 -11.92 7.43 -12.73
N ASN A 232 -11.23 8.24 -11.91
CA ASN A 232 -11.05 7.99 -10.48
C ASN A 232 -11.77 9.02 -9.59
N CYS A 233 -12.43 10.02 -10.17
CA CYS A 233 -13.24 11.01 -9.45
C CYS A 233 -14.73 10.68 -9.57
N PHE A 234 -15.55 11.25 -8.67
CA PHE A 234 -16.99 11.29 -8.92
C PHE A 234 -17.26 12.22 -10.11
N GLU A 235 -18.29 11.88 -10.89
CA GLU A 235 -18.72 12.63 -12.07
C GLU A 235 -18.90 14.13 -11.79
N ASP A 236 -19.52 14.47 -10.66
CA ASP A 236 -19.74 15.85 -10.22
C ASP A 236 -18.45 16.64 -9.96
N TYR A 237 -17.34 15.93 -9.71
CA TYR A 237 -16.02 16.52 -9.43
C TYR A 237 -15.03 16.37 -10.58
N ALA A 238 -15.41 15.67 -11.66
CA ALA A 238 -14.53 15.40 -12.80
C ALA A 238 -14.10 16.68 -13.56
N THR A 239 -14.81 17.78 -13.38
CA THR A 239 -14.47 19.11 -13.93
C THR A 239 -13.41 19.84 -13.10
N TYR A 240 -13.16 19.42 -11.86
CA TYR A 240 -12.30 20.10 -10.89
C TYR A 240 -11.06 19.28 -10.51
N LEU A 241 -10.41 18.65 -11.51
CA LEU A 241 -9.33 17.68 -11.29
C LEU A 241 -8.17 18.22 -10.45
N VAL A 242 -7.75 19.47 -10.66
CA VAL A 242 -6.66 20.08 -9.88
C VAL A 242 -7.04 20.21 -8.40
N ALA A 243 -8.27 20.65 -8.10
CA ALA A 243 -8.76 20.75 -6.74
C ALA A 243 -8.96 19.36 -6.10
N MET A 244 -9.36 18.37 -6.89
CA MET A 244 -9.46 16.98 -6.43
C MET A 244 -8.09 16.38 -6.12
N ALA A 245 -7.07 16.62 -6.95
CA ALA A 245 -5.71 16.19 -6.66
C ALA A 245 -5.16 16.83 -5.38
N ASP A 246 -5.39 18.14 -5.18
CA ASP A 246 -5.01 18.88 -3.96
C ASP A 246 -5.64 18.29 -2.69
N THR A 247 -6.96 18.17 -2.67
CA THR A 247 -7.70 17.66 -1.50
C THR A 247 -7.34 16.21 -1.19
N ARG A 248 -7.17 15.36 -2.21
CA ARG A 248 -6.68 13.99 -2.03
C ARG A 248 -5.27 13.93 -1.46
N ALA A 249 -4.36 14.76 -1.97
CA ALA A 249 -2.98 14.79 -1.49
C ALA A 249 -2.93 15.21 -0.02
N LYS A 250 -3.71 16.23 0.38
CA LYS A 250 -3.86 16.65 1.77
C LYS A 250 -4.43 15.55 2.66
N GLY A 251 -5.48 14.86 2.18
CA GLY A 251 -6.06 13.70 2.88
C GLY A 251 -5.00 12.64 3.19
N ARG A 252 -4.18 12.28 2.20
CA ARG A 252 -3.05 11.35 2.39
C ARG A 252 -2.03 11.86 3.41
N VAL A 253 -1.65 13.14 3.31
CA VAL A 253 -0.65 13.74 4.20
C VAL A 253 -1.09 13.64 5.66
N TYR A 254 -2.35 13.99 5.95
CA TYR A 254 -2.85 13.97 7.32
C TYR A 254 -3.07 12.56 7.85
N ARG A 255 -3.52 11.62 7.00
CA ARG A 255 -3.57 10.20 7.38
C ARG A 255 -2.18 9.64 7.69
N ASN A 256 -1.17 10.02 6.91
CA ASN A 256 0.21 9.60 7.12
C ASN A 256 0.75 10.19 8.43
N ALA A 257 0.48 11.48 8.70
CA ALA A 257 0.87 12.14 9.94
C ALA A 257 0.22 11.48 11.17
N LEU A 258 -1.05 11.10 11.04
CA LEU A 258 -1.80 10.38 12.07
C LEU A 258 -1.48 8.88 12.13
N GLY A 259 -0.71 8.30 11.22
CA GLY A 259 -0.43 6.86 11.22
C GLY A 259 -1.66 5.96 11.08
N LEU A 260 -2.71 6.43 10.39
CA LEU A 260 -3.95 5.67 10.25
C LEU A 260 -3.78 4.46 9.33
N LYS A 261 -4.27 3.30 9.79
CA LYS A 261 -4.21 2.03 9.04
C LYS A 261 -5.57 1.68 8.46
N ARG A 262 -5.61 1.33 7.17
CA ARG A 262 -6.82 0.88 6.44
C ARG A 262 -7.97 1.89 6.44
N VAL A 263 -7.65 3.18 6.52
CA VAL A 263 -8.60 4.29 6.42
C VAL A 263 -8.28 5.06 5.14
N VAL A 264 -9.33 5.39 4.38
CA VAL A 264 -9.24 6.34 3.28
C VAL A 264 -9.94 7.64 3.69
N ALA A 265 -9.51 8.76 3.12
CA ALA A 265 -10.16 10.05 3.28
C ALA A 265 -11.36 10.05 2.32
N ALA A 266 -12.43 10.74 2.68
CA ALA A 266 -13.64 10.80 1.88
C ALA A 266 -13.35 11.19 0.41
N GLU A 267 -12.44 12.14 0.23
CA GLU A 267 -12.04 12.71 -1.05
C GLU A 267 -11.24 11.72 -1.92
N GLU A 268 -10.64 10.69 -1.32
CA GLU A 268 -9.90 9.63 -2.02
C GLU A 268 -10.79 8.46 -2.46
N VAL A 269 -12.02 8.39 -1.95
CA VAL A 269 -12.96 7.37 -2.38
C VAL A 269 -13.25 7.57 -3.86
N SER A 270 -12.90 6.57 -4.65
CA SER A 270 -13.20 6.54 -6.09
C SER A 270 -14.45 5.70 -6.31
N LYS A 271 -15.32 6.06 -7.28
CA LYS A 271 -16.41 5.18 -7.75
C LYS A 271 -15.87 3.84 -8.28
N THR A 272 -14.59 3.78 -8.61
CA THR A 272 -13.94 2.79 -9.46
C THR A 272 -13.39 1.57 -8.73
N VAL A 273 -14.16 0.98 -7.81
CA VAL A 273 -13.87 -0.40 -7.38
C VAL A 273 -14.54 -1.42 -8.32
N ALA A 274 -15.27 -0.99 -9.36
CA ALA A 274 -15.97 -1.94 -10.23
C ALA A 274 -16.17 -1.60 -11.72
N ALA A 275 -15.90 -0.38 -12.23
CA ALA A 275 -16.52 0.02 -13.51
C ALA A 275 -15.61 0.49 -14.66
N THR A 276 -14.36 0.90 -14.48
CA THR A 276 -13.57 1.45 -15.60
C THR A 276 -12.07 1.18 -15.48
N ALA A 277 -11.67 -0.08 -15.62
CA ALA A 277 -10.60 -0.35 -16.59
C ALA A 277 -11.31 -0.46 -17.94
N ASP A 278 -10.74 0.02 -19.04
CA ASP A 278 -11.34 -0.10 -20.38
C ASP A 278 -11.65 -1.57 -20.71
N VAL A 279 -12.84 -2.03 -20.34
CA VAL A 279 -13.39 -3.33 -20.72
C VAL A 279 -13.88 -3.13 -22.14
N GLN A 280 -13.04 -3.48 -23.10
CA GLN A 280 -13.54 -3.85 -24.43
C GLN A 280 -14.52 -5.02 -24.21
N PRO A 281 -15.81 -4.89 -24.55
CA PRO A 281 -16.72 -6.02 -24.57
C PRO A 281 -16.13 -7.08 -25.52
N GLY A 282 -15.77 -8.25 -24.99
CA GLY A 282 -15.10 -9.33 -25.73
C GLY A 282 -13.57 -9.42 -25.55
N GLY A 283 -12.95 -8.58 -24.71
CA GLY A 283 -11.53 -8.67 -24.38
C GLY A 283 -11.20 -9.72 -23.31
N ALA A 284 -9.95 -10.21 -23.31
CA ALA A 284 -9.41 -11.06 -22.26
C ALA A 284 -9.35 -10.32 -20.92
N ILE A 285 -9.57 -11.03 -19.82
CA ILE A 285 -9.58 -10.41 -18.49
C ILE A 285 -8.21 -9.91 -18.03
N HIS A 286 -8.19 -8.76 -17.34
CA HIS A 286 -6.97 -8.20 -16.78
C HIS A 286 -6.51 -9.01 -15.56
N GLY A 287 -5.19 -9.15 -15.37
CA GLY A 287 -4.57 -9.74 -14.17
C GLY A 287 -5.17 -9.34 -12.80
N ALA A 288 -5.69 -8.12 -12.63
CA ALA A 288 -6.38 -7.74 -11.39
C ALA A 288 -7.69 -8.53 -11.17
N GLN A 289 -8.46 -8.78 -12.24
CA GLN A 289 -9.68 -9.60 -12.21
C GLN A 289 -9.35 -11.07 -11.93
N ILE A 290 -8.23 -11.57 -12.48
CA ILE A 290 -7.72 -12.92 -12.21
C ILE A 290 -7.39 -13.08 -10.72
N THR A 291 -6.65 -12.12 -10.15
CA THR A 291 -6.32 -12.13 -8.72
C THR A 291 -7.58 -12.11 -7.86
N MET A 292 -8.58 -11.30 -8.22
CA MET A 292 -9.85 -11.24 -7.52
C MET A 292 -10.60 -12.57 -7.52
N ILE A 293 -10.72 -13.23 -8.69
CA ILE A 293 -11.37 -14.55 -8.79
C ILE A 293 -10.64 -15.59 -7.93
N ARG A 294 -9.31 -15.61 -7.98
CA ARG A 294 -8.49 -16.53 -7.16
C ARG A 294 -8.70 -16.29 -5.67
N MET A 295 -8.68 -15.04 -5.23
CA MET A 295 -8.88 -14.70 -3.83
C MET A 295 -10.29 -15.06 -3.33
N ILE A 296 -11.33 -14.87 -4.15
CA ILE A 296 -12.71 -15.26 -3.78
C ILE A 296 -12.81 -16.78 -3.67
N ALA A 297 -12.27 -17.51 -4.65
CA ALA A 297 -12.28 -18.96 -4.66
C ALA A 297 -11.55 -19.54 -3.45
N GLU A 298 -10.33 -19.07 -3.15
CA GLU A 298 -9.53 -19.50 -2.01
C GLU A 298 -10.21 -19.19 -0.68
N ARG A 299 -10.70 -17.96 -0.50
CA ARG A 299 -11.35 -17.53 0.75
C ARG A 299 -12.62 -18.33 1.06
N GLN A 300 -13.33 -18.79 0.05
CA GLN A 300 -14.58 -19.54 0.21
C GLN A 300 -14.38 -21.07 0.13
N GLY A 301 -13.17 -21.51 -0.23
CA GLY A 301 -12.85 -22.92 -0.43
C GLY A 301 -13.49 -23.54 -1.68
N PHE A 302 -13.73 -22.74 -2.72
CA PHE A 302 -14.26 -23.22 -4.00
C PHE A 302 -13.13 -23.56 -4.97
N SER A 303 -13.25 -24.68 -5.69
CA SER A 303 -12.39 -24.98 -6.84
C SER A 303 -12.93 -24.24 -8.06
N ILE A 304 -12.07 -23.43 -8.66
CA ILE A 304 -12.38 -22.65 -9.86
C ILE A 304 -12.80 -23.57 -11.00
N ASP A 305 -12.15 -24.73 -11.14
CA ASP A 305 -12.44 -25.71 -12.19
C ASP A 305 -13.86 -26.26 -12.11
N LYS A 306 -14.37 -26.46 -10.90
CA LYS A 306 -15.77 -26.87 -10.70
C LYS A 306 -16.73 -25.78 -11.16
N VAL A 307 -16.46 -24.53 -10.80
CA VAL A 307 -17.33 -23.40 -11.18
C VAL A 307 -17.32 -23.16 -12.69
N VAL A 308 -16.15 -23.27 -13.33
CA VAL A 308 -16.01 -23.16 -14.78
C VAL A 308 -16.73 -24.32 -15.48
N GLY A 309 -16.59 -25.54 -14.96
CA GLY A 309 -17.30 -26.73 -15.45
C GLY A 309 -18.82 -26.61 -15.34
N ASP A 310 -19.33 -26.13 -14.20
CA ASP A 310 -20.77 -25.95 -13.96
C ASP A 310 -21.39 -24.91 -14.89
N LEU A 311 -20.61 -23.91 -15.32
CA LEU A 311 -21.03 -22.87 -16.25
C LEU A 311 -20.77 -23.25 -17.72
N ASN A 312 -20.16 -24.42 -17.98
CA ASN A 312 -19.79 -24.90 -19.31
C ASN A 312 -18.96 -23.88 -20.11
N ILE A 313 -18.06 -23.18 -19.42
CA ILE A 313 -17.16 -22.18 -20.00
C ILE A 313 -15.93 -22.88 -20.57
N VAL A 314 -15.55 -22.54 -21.81
CA VAL A 314 -14.37 -23.10 -22.47
C VAL A 314 -13.14 -22.25 -22.13
N CYS A 315 -12.15 -22.86 -21.50
CA CYS A 315 -10.89 -22.20 -21.14
C CYS A 315 -9.68 -23.07 -21.50
N GLU A 316 -8.57 -22.43 -21.82
CA GLU A 316 -7.30 -23.12 -22.05
C GLU A 316 -6.72 -23.62 -20.72
N LEU A 317 -5.96 -24.72 -20.76
CA LEU A 317 -5.19 -25.19 -19.62
C LEU A 317 -3.79 -24.57 -19.67
N SER A 318 -3.28 -24.19 -18.51
CA SER A 318 -1.90 -23.78 -18.34
C SER A 318 -0.97 -24.98 -18.48
N SER A 319 0.33 -24.73 -18.67
CA SER A 319 1.37 -25.77 -18.73
C SER A 319 1.38 -26.70 -17.51
N ASP A 320 0.85 -26.25 -16.37
CA ASP A 320 0.78 -27.00 -15.11
C ASP A 320 -0.52 -27.82 -14.95
N GLY A 321 -1.41 -27.79 -15.95
CA GLY A 321 -2.70 -28.51 -15.92
C GLY A 321 -3.87 -27.75 -15.27
N ASP A 322 -3.61 -26.59 -14.69
CA ASP A 322 -4.63 -25.70 -14.11
C ASP A 322 -5.31 -24.80 -15.15
N ILE A 323 -6.55 -24.37 -14.88
CA ILE A 323 -7.27 -23.44 -15.76
C ILE A 323 -6.50 -22.14 -15.95
N ASN A 324 -6.26 -21.79 -17.21
CA ASN A 324 -5.68 -20.51 -17.60
C ASN A 324 -6.76 -19.43 -17.59
N LEU A 325 -6.92 -18.77 -16.45
CA LEU A 325 -7.85 -17.66 -16.30
C LEU A 325 -7.58 -16.49 -17.27
N ARG A 326 -6.38 -16.36 -17.86
CA ARG A 326 -6.11 -15.31 -18.85
C ARG A 326 -6.83 -15.53 -20.17
N SER A 327 -7.26 -16.77 -20.48
CA SER A 327 -8.00 -17.06 -21.70
C SER A 327 -9.50 -16.77 -21.57
N LEU A 328 -9.97 -16.38 -20.38
CA LEU A 328 -11.39 -16.10 -20.16
C LEU A 328 -11.79 -14.75 -20.74
N THR A 329 -12.99 -14.71 -21.31
CA THR A 329 -13.63 -13.45 -21.66
C THR A 329 -14.13 -12.75 -20.39
N TYR A 330 -14.39 -11.46 -20.52
CA TYR A 330 -15.00 -10.68 -19.44
C TYR A 330 -16.37 -11.25 -19.00
N GLU A 331 -17.20 -11.70 -19.95
CA GLU A 331 -18.53 -12.25 -19.65
C GLU A 331 -18.40 -13.54 -18.82
N ASP A 332 -17.47 -14.41 -19.20
CA ASP A 332 -17.18 -15.65 -18.48
C ASP A 332 -16.71 -15.37 -17.04
N ALA A 333 -15.79 -14.41 -16.89
CA ALA A 333 -15.27 -14.02 -15.58
C ALA A 333 -16.36 -13.44 -14.67
N LEU A 334 -17.27 -12.63 -15.22
CA LEU A 334 -18.41 -12.10 -14.49
C LEU A 334 -19.37 -13.22 -14.08
N ALA A 335 -19.67 -14.16 -14.97
CA ALA A 335 -20.50 -15.33 -14.68
C ALA A 335 -19.90 -16.19 -13.55
N ILE A 336 -18.59 -16.45 -13.59
CA ILE A 336 -17.87 -17.18 -12.55
C ILE A 336 -18.00 -16.46 -11.20
N SER A 337 -17.75 -15.15 -11.16
CA SER A 337 -17.83 -14.36 -9.92
C SER A 337 -19.25 -14.32 -9.33
N THR A 338 -20.26 -14.27 -10.19
CA THR A 338 -21.68 -14.29 -9.81
C THR A 338 -22.04 -15.66 -9.24
N LYS A 339 -21.63 -16.74 -9.92
CA LYS A 339 -21.89 -18.11 -9.47
C LYS A 339 -21.23 -18.42 -8.13
N MET A 340 -20.00 -17.98 -7.91
CA MET A 340 -19.32 -18.12 -6.62
C MET A 340 -20.05 -17.41 -5.49
N ARG A 341 -20.69 -16.26 -5.78
CA ARG A 341 -21.52 -15.55 -4.80
C ARG A 341 -22.80 -16.31 -4.48
N GLU A 342 -23.49 -16.84 -5.49
CA GLU A 342 -24.68 -17.69 -5.29
C GLU A 342 -24.37 -18.95 -4.47
N MET A 343 -23.25 -19.62 -4.77
CA MET A 343 -22.80 -20.80 -4.02
C MET A 343 -22.48 -20.47 -2.56
N LYS A 344 -21.92 -19.27 -2.30
CA LYS A 344 -21.70 -18.77 -0.95
C LYS A 344 -23.03 -18.53 -0.22
N GLU A 345 -23.98 -17.85 -0.85
CA GLU A 345 -25.29 -17.59 -0.25
C GLU A 345 -26.10 -18.87 0.00
N ALA A 346 -25.94 -19.90 -0.84
CA ALA A 346 -26.52 -21.21 -0.62
C ALA A 346 -25.89 -21.91 0.59
N LYS A 347 -24.55 -21.89 0.70
CA LYS A 347 -23.80 -22.46 1.83
C LYS A 347 -24.09 -21.78 3.17
N GLU A 348 -24.45 -20.48 3.16
CA GLU A 348 -24.82 -19.72 4.36
C GLU A 348 -26.29 -19.94 4.80
N LYS A 349 -27.11 -20.59 3.97
CA LYS A 349 -28.52 -20.90 4.25
C LYS A 349 -28.77 -22.36 4.69
N GLU A 350 -27.78 -23.24 4.54
CA GLU A 350 -27.76 -24.62 5.05
C GLU A 350 -27.24 -24.69 6.49
#